data_AF-A0A009YKX1-F1
#
_entry.id   AF-A0A009YKX1-F1
#
_cell.length_a   1.000
_cell.length_b   1.000
_cell.length_c   1.000
_cell.angle_alpha   90.00
_cell.angle_beta   90.00
_cell.angle_gamma   90.00
#
_symmetry.space_group_name_H-M   'P 1'
#
loop_
_entity.id
_entity.type
_entity.pdbx_description
1 polymer ?
#
loop_
_entity_poly.entity_id
_entity_poly.type
_entity_poly.pdbx_seq_one_letter_code
_entity_poly.pdbx_strand_id
1 'polypeptide(L)'
;MDNFLDFLNERFGLADLVEEGIKFESEDGKLYLLYNGQMIPVHLSEEDDVFLTVNNKLKKDKTAIYNGYFSSEKNRLMEFKVLKLKSAKHRDSPFITKHKYALNGDGFKIEISKMSVEMVISFFNSQEYVGYVKNRIIQRVERYLERVKDYESRGKKTTYITALNFSDLFIKRLPTAKVFTEDKWPNLTKQLEINLRNLEKAFYILENNEEDCFNYYLKSWDFSNPVRFLKDEDIEISFKIPSVSYDEILLKFYKNAMVAETVNHSFLSFYHVLEYYFLKCTEKNLHQQLKFFIDDPKFNSQQNNLEQLISTIKRGFVAQIDER
;
A
#
# COMPACT_ATOMS: atom_id res chain seq x y z
N MET A 1 9.60 -19.12 -25.79
CA MET A 1 10.73 -19.42 -24.88
C MET A 1 11.77 -18.31 -24.92
N ASP A 2 12.33 -18.00 -26.08
CA ASP A 2 13.39 -17.00 -26.25
C ASP A 2 13.01 -15.63 -25.65
N ASN A 3 11.78 -15.15 -25.89
CA ASN A 3 11.29 -13.90 -25.28
C ASN A 3 11.32 -13.91 -23.73
N PHE A 4 11.04 -15.05 -23.10
CA PHE A 4 11.12 -15.18 -21.64
C PHE A 4 12.56 -15.25 -21.14
N LEU A 5 13.44 -15.93 -21.89
CA LEU A 5 14.86 -15.97 -21.61
C LEU A 5 15.47 -14.57 -21.67
N ASP A 6 15.19 -13.82 -22.75
CA ASP A 6 15.62 -12.44 -22.92
C ASP A 6 15.08 -11.54 -21.81
N PHE A 7 13.79 -11.68 -21.48
CA PHE A 7 13.16 -10.95 -20.38
C PHE A 7 13.87 -11.18 -19.04
N LEU A 8 14.22 -12.43 -18.72
CA LEU A 8 14.90 -12.80 -17.49
C LEU A 8 16.35 -12.34 -17.49
N ASN A 9 17.10 -12.58 -18.57
CA ASN A 9 18.51 -12.21 -18.66
C ASN A 9 18.72 -10.69 -18.64
N GLU A 10 17.78 -9.89 -19.16
CA GLU A 10 17.80 -8.43 -19.00
C GLU A 10 17.76 -8.00 -17.52
N ARG A 11 17.13 -8.78 -16.65
CA ARG A 11 16.85 -8.42 -15.24
C ARG A 11 17.77 -9.09 -14.24
N PHE A 12 18.07 -10.35 -14.47
CA PHE A 12 18.98 -11.14 -13.66
C PHE A 12 20.43 -11.02 -14.14
N GLY A 13 20.67 -10.38 -15.28
CA GLY A 13 22.00 -10.00 -15.77
C GLY A 13 22.60 -8.75 -15.11
N LEU A 14 21.94 -8.19 -14.09
CA LEU A 14 22.53 -7.16 -13.24
C LEU A 14 23.78 -7.72 -12.54
N ALA A 15 24.86 -6.94 -12.46
CA ALA A 15 26.15 -7.40 -11.91
C ALA A 15 26.00 -8.07 -10.53
N ASP A 16 25.26 -7.43 -9.62
CA ASP A 16 25.01 -7.92 -8.26
C ASP A 16 24.29 -9.29 -8.21
N LEU A 17 23.53 -9.64 -9.25
CA LEU A 17 22.80 -10.92 -9.35
C LEU A 17 23.62 -12.00 -10.06
N VAL A 18 24.45 -11.59 -11.02
CA VAL A 18 25.39 -12.48 -11.71
C VAL A 18 26.45 -13.00 -10.72
N GLU A 19 26.94 -12.16 -9.80
CA GLU A 19 27.86 -12.56 -8.73
C GLU A 19 27.28 -13.66 -7.82
N GLU A 20 25.95 -13.71 -7.66
CA GLU A 20 25.25 -14.74 -6.89
C GLU A 20 25.06 -16.06 -7.67
N GLY A 21 25.63 -16.17 -8.87
CA GLY A 21 25.63 -17.39 -9.68
C GLY A 21 24.28 -17.72 -10.31
N ILE A 22 23.38 -16.73 -10.44
CA ILE A 22 22.05 -16.88 -11.03
C ILE A 22 22.11 -16.52 -12.52
N LYS A 23 21.84 -17.50 -13.38
CA LYS A 23 21.76 -17.29 -14.83
C LYS A 23 20.61 -18.10 -15.41
N PHE A 24 19.95 -17.60 -16.46
CA PHE A 24 18.91 -18.36 -17.14
C PHE A 24 19.39 -18.86 -18.50
N GLU A 25 18.98 -20.07 -18.84
CA GLU A 25 19.26 -20.72 -20.13
C GLU A 25 18.01 -21.46 -20.62
N SER A 26 17.95 -21.71 -21.93
CA SER A 26 16.90 -22.52 -22.55
C SER A 26 17.50 -23.71 -23.26
N GLU A 27 16.98 -24.90 -23.00
CA GLU A 27 17.39 -26.16 -23.63
C GLU A 27 16.13 -26.98 -23.95
N ASP A 28 16.04 -27.55 -25.15
CA ASP A 28 14.90 -28.35 -25.63
C ASP A 28 13.52 -27.72 -25.43
N GLY A 29 13.43 -26.40 -25.65
CA GLY A 29 12.18 -25.65 -25.47
C GLY A 29 11.73 -25.50 -24.01
N LYS A 30 12.61 -25.78 -23.04
CA LYS A 30 12.38 -25.57 -21.60
C LYS A 30 13.30 -24.49 -21.06
N LEU A 31 12.85 -23.83 -19.99
CA LEU A 31 13.61 -22.77 -19.31
C LEU A 31 14.28 -23.36 -18.07
N TYR A 32 15.53 -23.00 -17.86
CA TYR A 32 16.32 -23.43 -16.70
C TYR A 32 16.93 -22.23 -16.00
N LEU A 33 16.97 -22.31 -14.68
CA LEU A 33 17.82 -21.50 -13.82
C LEU A 33 19.10 -22.30 -13.56
N LEU A 34 20.24 -21.75 -13.97
CA LEU A 34 21.54 -22.21 -13.55
C LEU A 34 21.87 -21.62 -12.19
N TYR A 35 22.23 -22.50 -11.25
CA TYR A 35 22.73 -22.14 -9.94
C TYR A 35 23.79 -23.14 -9.51
N ASN A 36 25.00 -22.67 -9.17
CA ASN A 36 26.15 -23.52 -8.79
C ASN A 36 26.41 -24.69 -9.76
N GLY A 37 26.27 -24.46 -11.07
CA GLY A 37 26.48 -25.47 -12.12
C GLY A 37 25.34 -26.49 -12.26
N GLN A 38 24.23 -26.33 -11.55
CA GLN A 38 23.05 -27.19 -11.66
C GLN A 38 21.94 -26.51 -12.45
N MET A 39 21.31 -27.26 -13.36
CA MET A 39 20.14 -26.81 -14.13
C MET A 39 18.85 -27.11 -13.37
N ILE A 40 18.14 -26.06 -12.97
CA ILE A 40 16.90 -26.15 -12.23
C ILE A 40 15.75 -25.76 -13.17
N PRO A 41 14.80 -26.66 -13.45
CA PRO A 41 13.74 -26.37 -14.40
C PRO A 41 12.81 -25.28 -13.87
N VAL A 42 12.45 -24.33 -14.75
CA VAL A 42 11.49 -23.27 -14.47
C VAL A 42 10.23 -23.55 -15.29
N HIS A 43 9.13 -23.80 -14.60
CA HIS A 43 7.83 -24.05 -15.21
C HIS A 43 7.15 -22.75 -15.58
N LEU A 44 6.75 -22.63 -16.85
CA LEU A 44 5.99 -21.52 -17.40
C LEU A 44 4.52 -21.92 -17.53
N SER A 45 3.64 -20.99 -17.18
CA SER A 45 2.19 -21.10 -17.41
C SER A 45 1.74 -20.08 -18.46
N GLU A 46 0.56 -20.30 -19.06
CA GLU A 46 -0.02 -19.34 -20.02
C GLU A 46 -0.25 -17.96 -19.39
N GLU A 47 -0.55 -17.91 -18.09
CA GLU A 47 -0.73 -16.65 -17.35
C GLU A 47 0.55 -15.80 -17.29
N ASP A 48 1.72 -16.39 -17.49
CA ASP A 48 3.00 -15.68 -17.39
C ASP A 48 3.29 -14.77 -18.60
N ASP A 49 2.56 -14.93 -19.73
CA ASP A 49 2.69 -14.07 -20.92
C ASP A 49 2.35 -12.60 -20.65
N VAL A 50 1.60 -12.33 -19.56
CA VAL A 50 1.33 -10.97 -19.09
C VAL A 50 2.64 -10.21 -18.81
N PHE A 51 3.70 -10.88 -18.36
CA PHE A 51 4.99 -10.25 -18.04
C PHE A 51 5.65 -9.69 -19.30
N LEU A 52 5.64 -10.46 -20.39
CA LEU A 52 6.18 -10.02 -21.67
C LEU A 52 5.36 -8.86 -22.24
N THR A 53 4.04 -8.97 -22.15
CA THR A 53 3.11 -7.93 -22.63
C THR A 53 3.31 -6.61 -21.89
N VAL A 54 3.36 -6.65 -20.57
CA VAL A 54 3.55 -5.45 -19.73
C VAL A 54 4.95 -4.89 -19.90
N ASN A 55 5.99 -5.72 -19.97
CA ASN A 55 7.36 -5.27 -20.23
C ASN A 55 7.44 -4.45 -21.53
N ASN A 56 6.84 -4.95 -22.61
CA ASN A 56 6.82 -4.26 -23.89
C ASN A 56 6.04 -2.94 -23.83
N LYS A 57 4.97 -2.87 -23.04
CA LYS A 57 4.22 -1.62 -22.80
C LYS A 57 5.08 -0.62 -22.04
N LEU A 58 5.76 -1.04 -20.98
CA LEU A 58 6.63 -0.19 -20.16
C LEU A 58 7.85 0.32 -20.94
N LYS A 59 8.50 -0.52 -21.76
CA LYS A 59 9.61 -0.07 -22.63
C LYS A 59 9.18 1.01 -23.63
N LYS A 60 7.92 0.97 -24.08
CA LYS A 60 7.32 2.00 -24.95
C LYS A 60 6.83 3.22 -24.16
N ASP A 61 6.69 3.10 -22.85
CA ASP A 61 6.24 4.15 -21.96
C ASP A 61 7.43 4.81 -21.27
N LYS A 62 7.91 5.90 -21.86
CA LYS A 62 9.03 6.68 -21.33
C LYS A 62 8.69 7.45 -20.04
N THR A 63 7.44 7.42 -19.58
CA THR A 63 6.99 8.09 -18.35
C THR A 63 6.98 7.16 -17.14
N ALA A 64 7.18 5.86 -17.33
CA ALA A 64 7.20 4.87 -16.27
C ALA A 64 8.43 5.07 -15.36
N ILE A 65 8.19 5.21 -14.07
CA ILE A 65 9.24 5.42 -13.06
C ILE A 65 9.03 4.55 -11.81
N TYR A 66 10.12 4.28 -11.12
CA TYR A 66 10.14 3.62 -9.81
C TYR A 66 10.96 4.43 -8.82
N ASN A 67 10.31 4.97 -7.78
CA ASN A 67 10.94 5.75 -6.71
C ASN A 67 10.37 5.36 -5.34
N GLY A 68 10.36 4.07 -5.02
CA GLY A 68 9.66 3.50 -3.86
C GLY A 68 8.15 3.29 -4.07
N TYR A 69 7.61 3.89 -5.12
CA TYR A 69 6.30 3.63 -5.71
C TYR A 69 6.46 3.56 -7.24
N PHE A 70 5.54 2.88 -7.91
CA PHE A 70 5.45 2.90 -9.37
C PHE A 70 4.55 4.05 -9.82
N SER A 71 4.91 4.70 -10.92
CA SER A 71 4.08 5.70 -11.57
C SER A 71 4.23 5.64 -13.08
N SER A 72 3.13 5.79 -13.81
CA SER A 72 3.10 5.93 -15.27
C SER A 72 2.01 6.92 -15.69
N GLU A 73 2.44 8.05 -16.26
CA GLU A 73 1.52 9.10 -16.78
C GLU A 73 0.63 8.53 -17.89
N LYS A 74 1.21 7.69 -18.76
CA LYS A 74 0.50 7.08 -19.87
C LYS A 74 -0.60 6.12 -19.41
N ASN A 75 -0.35 5.36 -18.35
CA ASN A 75 -1.31 4.41 -17.79
C ASN A 75 -2.19 5.04 -16.68
N ARG A 76 -1.95 6.32 -16.35
CA ARG A 76 -2.64 7.07 -15.28
C ARG A 76 -2.72 6.32 -13.95
N LEU A 77 -1.66 5.56 -13.66
CA LEU A 77 -1.55 4.67 -12.52
C LEU A 77 -0.37 5.10 -11.63
N MET A 78 -0.64 5.26 -10.34
CA MET A 78 0.38 5.22 -9.30
C MET A 78 0.12 4.02 -8.39
N GLU A 79 1.16 3.27 -8.06
CA GLU A 79 1.04 2.10 -7.19
C GLU A 79 2.02 2.15 -6.02
N PHE A 80 1.47 1.96 -4.83
CA PHE A 80 2.17 2.14 -3.57
C PHE A 80 2.25 0.83 -2.80
N LYS A 81 3.40 0.60 -2.14
CA LYS A 81 3.50 -0.43 -1.11
C LYS A 81 2.53 -0.11 0.02
N VAL A 82 1.77 -1.11 0.47
CA VAL A 82 0.99 -1.00 1.69
C VAL A 82 1.40 -2.03 2.74
N LEU A 83 1.29 -1.63 3.99
CA LEU A 83 1.44 -2.47 5.17
C LEU A 83 0.06 -2.64 5.80
N LYS A 84 -0.31 -3.89 6.06
CA LYS A 84 -1.48 -4.19 6.88
C LYS A 84 -1.11 -4.00 8.35
N LEU A 85 -1.79 -3.09 9.03
CA LEU A 85 -1.56 -2.79 10.44
C LEU A 85 -2.43 -3.63 11.36
N LYS A 86 -3.69 -3.87 10.97
CA LYS A 86 -4.65 -4.66 11.74
C LYS A 86 -5.63 -5.32 10.79
N SER A 87 -6.08 -6.51 11.16
CA SER A 87 -7.09 -7.23 10.38
C SER A 87 -8.48 -6.86 10.82
N ALA A 88 -9.41 -6.89 9.85
CA ALA A 88 -10.83 -6.77 10.14
C ALA A 88 -11.24 -7.79 11.22
N LYS A 89 -12.07 -7.37 12.17
CA LYS A 89 -12.44 -8.20 13.34
C LYS A 89 -13.13 -9.50 12.96
N HIS A 90 -13.80 -9.52 11.82
CA HIS A 90 -14.54 -10.67 11.30
C HIS A 90 -13.64 -11.70 10.58
N ARG A 91 -12.30 -11.62 10.70
CA ARG A 91 -11.36 -12.46 9.94
C ARG A 91 -10.46 -13.32 10.80
N ASP A 92 -10.27 -14.54 10.35
CA ASP A 92 -9.59 -15.60 11.10
C ASP A 92 -8.05 -15.53 11.06
N SER A 93 -7.45 -14.74 10.15
CA SER A 93 -5.99 -14.71 9.99
C SER A 93 -5.40 -13.32 9.82
N PRO A 94 -4.42 -12.92 10.65
CA PRO A 94 -3.77 -11.62 10.54
C PRO A 94 -2.75 -11.52 9.41
N PHE A 95 -2.29 -12.66 8.88
CA PHE A 95 -1.22 -12.74 7.87
C PHE A 95 -1.74 -12.87 6.44
N ILE A 96 -3.06 -12.92 6.29
CA ILE A 96 -3.74 -13.19 5.03
C ILE A 96 -4.76 -12.09 4.75
N THR A 97 -4.79 -11.62 3.52
CA THR A 97 -5.86 -10.79 2.99
C THR A 97 -6.55 -11.53 1.85
N LYS A 98 -7.89 -11.65 1.92
CA LYS A 98 -8.74 -12.33 0.91
C LYS A 98 -9.54 -11.36 0.04
N HIS A 99 -9.55 -10.07 0.40
CA HIS A 99 -10.43 -9.11 -0.22
C HIS A 99 -9.64 -8.12 -1.05
N LYS A 100 -10.08 -7.97 -2.30
CA LYS A 100 -9.73 -6.83 -3.13
C LYS A 100 -10.64 -5.69 -2.70
N TYR A 101 -10.08 -4.54 -2.37
CA TYR A 101 -10.88 -3.36 -2.07
C TYR A 101 -10.89 -2.44 -3.27
N ALA A 102 -12.07 -2.00 -3.69
CA ALA A 102 -12.25 -1.01 -4.74
C ALA A 102 -12.96 0.23 -4.16
N LEU A 103 -12.27 1.35 -4.08
CA LEU A 103 -12.80 2.59 -3.54
C LEU A 103 -12.89 3.64 -4.64
N ASN A 104 -14.12 4.08 -4.93
CA ASN A 104 -14.36 5.05 -6.01
C ASN A 104 -14.56 6.44 -5.42
N GLY A 105 -13.72 7.38 -5.84
CA GLY A 105 -13.87 8.82 -5.56
C GLY A 105 -14.23 9.59 -6.82
N ASP A 106 -14.37 10.91 -6.69
CA ASP A 106 -14.65 11.77 -7.84
C ASP A 106 -13.39 11.93 -8.71
N GLY A 107 -13.39 11.33 -9.90
CA GLY A 107 -12.27 11.41 -10.85
C GLY A 107 -11.08 10.48 -10.54
N PHE A 108 -11.21 9.59 -9.55
CA PHE A 108 -10.17 8.61 -9.22
C PHE A 108 -10.74 7.32 -8.63
N LYS A 109 -10.00 6.22 -8.80
CA LYS A 109 -10.29 4.91 -8.22
C LYS A 109 -9.07 4.40 -7.47
N ILE A 110 -9.28 3.89 -6.26
CA ILE A 110 -8.25 3.22 -5.47
C ILE A 110 -8.56 1.73 -5.42
N GLU A 111 -7.58 0.90 -5.75
CA GLU A 111 -7.67 -0.54 -5.61
C GLU A 111 -6.58 -1.07 -4.67
N ILE A 112 -6.97 -1.72 -3.58
CA ILE A 112 -6.03 -2.45 -2.72
C ILE A 112 -6.11 -3.93 -3.11
N SER A 113 -5.05 -4.43 -3.74
CA SER A 113 -4.98 -5.81 -4.24
C SER A 113 -3.53 -6.29 -4.37
N LYS A 114 -3.33 -7.49 -4.93
CA LYS A 114 -2.00 -8.05 -5.23
C LYS A 114 -1.20 -7.06 -6.09
N MET A 115 0.11 -6.98 -5.87
CA MET A 115 1.02 -6.15 -6.67
C MET A 115 0.77 -6.33 -8.18
N SER A 116 0.70 -5.23 -8.93
CA SER A 116 0.59 -5.31 -10.39
C SER A 116 1.87 -5.82 -11.02
N VAL A 117 1.74 -6.34 -12.24
CA VAL A 117 2.89 -6.75 -13.05
C VAL A 117 3.75 -5.53 -13.39
N GLU A 118 3.14 -4.36 -13.59
CA GLU A 118 3.84 -3.09 -13.80
C GLU A 118 4.77 -2.77 -12.64
N MET A 119 4.26 -2.79 -11.40
CA MET A 119 5.04 -2.54 -10.19
C MET A 119 6.13 -3.60 -9.99
N VAL A 120 5.81 -4.88 -10.21
CA VAL A 120 6.80 -5.98 -10.17
C VAL A 120 7.93 -5.72 -11.15
N ILE A 121 7.61 -5.30 -12.38
CA ILE A 121 8.62 -5.04 -13.41
C ILE A 121 9.45 -3.80 -13.09
N SER A 122 8.82 -2.74 -12.61
CA SER A 122 9.52 -1.51 -12.26
C SER A 122 10.45 -1.68 -11.05
N PHE A 123 10.20 -2.68 -10.22
CA PHE A 123 11.01 -3.01 -9.05
C PHE A 123 12.38 -3.64 -9.37
N PHE A 124 12.58 -4.25 -10.55
CA PHE A 124 13.76 -5.08 -10.84
C PHE A 124 15.12 -4.38 -10.68
N ASN A 125 15.20 -3.09 -11.01
CA ASN A 125 16.46 -2.34 -10.95
C ASN A 125 16.77 -1.81 -9.55
N SER A 126 15.99 -2.19 -8.55
CA SER A 126 16.15 -1.72 -7.18
C SER A 126 17.06 -2.66 -6.37
N GLN A 127 17.81 -2.09 -5.43
CA GLN A 127 18.67 -2.88 -4.52
C GLN A 127 17.85 -3.82 -3.63
N GLU A 128 16.60 -3.46 -3.35
CA GLU A 128 15.69 -4.33 -2.61
C GLU A 128 15.32 -5.59 -3.40
N TYR A 129 15.27 -5.52 -4.75
CA TYR A 129 15.06 -6.72 -5.56
C TYR A 129 16.23 -7.70 -5.43
N VAL A 130 17.46 -7.20 -5.44
CA VAL A 130 18.66 -8.00 -5.18
C VAL A 130 18.53 -8.72 -3.83
N GLY A 131 18.14 -7.98 -2.78
CA GLY A 131 17.88 -8.56 -1.46
C GLY A 131 16.78 -9.62 -1.45
N TYR A 132 15.70 -9.45 -2.22
CA TYR A 132 14.66 -10.47 -2.38
C TYR A 132 15.20 -11.75 -3.04
N VAL A 133 15.97 -11.62 -4.12
CA VAL A 133 16.56 -12.77 -4.82
C VAL A 133 17.44 -13.58 -3.87
N LYS A 134 18.37 -12.92 -3.16
CA LYS A 134 19.27 -13.58 -2.19
C LYS A 134 18.49 -14.28 -1.07
N ASN A 135 17.51 -13.59 -0.48
CA ASN A 135 16.82 -14.11 0.70
C ASN A 135 15.70 -15.11 0.40
N ARG A 136 15.11 -15.11 -0.81
CA ARG A 136 13.91 -15.92 -1.09
C ARG A 136 14.08 -16.89 -2.24
N ILE A 137 14.67 -16.45 -3.35
CA ILE A 137 14.83 -17.31 -4.53
C ILE A 137 15.93 -18.32 -4.28
N ILE A 138 17.12 -17.88 -3.84
CA ILE A 138 18.25 -18.78 -3.54
C ILE A 138 17.85 -19.81 -2.47
N GLN A 139 17.28 -19.37 -1.34
CA GLN A 139 16.79 -20.30 -0.31
C GLN A 139 15.76 -21.31 -0.82
N ARG A 140 14.97 -20.96 -1.86
CA ARG A 140 14.00 -21.89 -2.46
C ARG A 140 14.70 -22.88 -3.38
N VAL A 141 15.68 -22.42 -4.14
CA VAL A 141 16.55 -23.25 -4.97
C VAL A 141 17.31 -24.25 -4.11
N GLU A 142 17.99 -23.81 -3.05
CA GLU A 142 18.74 -24.68 -2.14
C GLU A 142 17.83 -25.77 -1.53
N ARG A 143 16.65 -25.38 -1.02
CA ARG A 143 15.65 -26.35 -0.52
C ARG A 143 15.11 -27.29 -1.60
N TYR A 144 15.07 -26.87 -2.85
CA TYR A 144 14.73 -27.78 -3.96
C TYR A 144 15.85 -28.81 -4.15
N LEU A 145 17.10 -28.37 -4.21
CA LEU A 145 18.27 -29.24 -4.39
C LEU A 145 18.43 -30.24 -3.25
N GLU A 146 18.21 -29.83 -2.01
CA GLU A 146 18.21 -30.73 -0.85
C GLU A 146 17.13 -31.81 -0.97
N ARG A 147 15.90 -31.43 -1.38
CA ARG A 147 14.80 -32.39 -1.58
C ARG A 147 15.12 -33.36 -2.72
N VAL A 148 15.72 -32.90 -3.81
CA VAL A 148 16.15 -33.76 -4.91
C VAL A 148 17.14 -34.81 -4.41
N LYS A 149 18.19 -34.38 -3.68
CA LYS A 149 19.20 -35.28 -3.10
C LYS A 149 18.58 -36.32 -2.16
N ASP A 150 17.67 -35.90 -1.27
CA ASP A 150 16.97 -36.82 -0.35
C ASP A 150 16.14 -37.87 -1.12
N TYR A 151 15.39 -37.46 -2.16
CA TYR A 151 14.60 -38.39 -2.97
C TYR A 151 15.47 -39.37 -3.75
N GLU A 152 16.57 -38.90 -4.35
CA GLU A 152 17.53 -39.73 -5.06
C GLU A 152 18.18 -40.75 -4.12
N SER A 153 18.57 -40.33 -2.90
CA SER A 153 19.13 -41.23 -1.88
C SER A 153 18.16 -42.35 -1.46
N ARG A 154 16.85 -42.12 -1.60
CA ARG A 154 15.78 -43.08 -1.31
C ARG A 154 15.37 -43.91 -2.53
N GLY A 155 16.09 -43.78 -3.65
CA GLY A 155 15.80 -44.47 -4.91
C GLY A 155 14.49 -44.03 -5.58
N LYS A 156 13.96 -42.85 -5.23
CA LYS A 156 12.69 -42.34 -5.77
C LYS A 156 12.94 -41.46 -6.99
N LYS A 157 12.02 -41.50 -7.95
CA LYS A 157 12.03 -40.58 -9.11
C LYS A 157 11.76 -39.15 -8.64
N THR A 158 12.58 -38.22 -9.13
CA THR A 158 12.53 -36.78 -8.83
C THR A 158 11.45 -36.03 -9.62
N THR A 159 10.76 -36.70 -10.55
CA THR A 159 9.72 -36.14 -11.44
C THR A 159 8.52 -35.52 -10.70
N TYR A 160 8.34 -35.83 -9.41
CA TYR A 160 7.26 -35.28 -8.59
C TYR A 160 7.63 -33.98 -7.88
N ILE A 161 8.90 -33.56 -7.94
CA ILE A 161 9.37 -32.35 -7.28
C ILE A 161 9.26 -31.19 -8.26
N THR A 162 8.24 -30.34 -8.07
CA THR A 162 8.17 -29.07 -8.79
C THR A 162 9.31 -28.16 -8.34
N ALA A 163 10.17 -27.77 -9.29
CA ALA A 163 11.36 -26.97 -9.03
C ALA A 163 11.02 -25.50 -8.73
N LEU A 164 10.81 -24.69 -9.77
CA LEU A 164 10.30 -23.32 -9.65
C LEU A 164 9.22 -23.07 -10.69
N ASN A 165 8.15 -22.38 -10.32
CA ASN A 165 7.31 -21.74 -11.32
C ASN A 165 7.90 -20.38 -11.66
N PHE A 166 7.73 -19.91 -12.89
CA PHE A 166 8.16 -18.58 -13.31
C PHE A 166 7.62 -17.50 -12.37
N SER A 167 6.37 -17.64 -11.93
CA SER A 167 5.77 -16.71 -10.97
C SER A 167 6.49 -16.63 -9.62
N ASP A 168 7.20 -17.69 -9.21
CA ASP A 168 7.94 -17.74 -7.94
C ASP A 168 9.20 -16.87 -7.96
N LEU A 169 9.68 -16.48 -9.16
CA LEU A 169 10.82 -15.58 -9.34
C LEU A 169 10.50 -14.13 -8.96
N PHE A 170 9.23 -13.82 -8.68
CA PHE A 170 8.74 -12.46 -8.50
C PHE A 170 7.89 -12.28 -7.25
N ILE A 171 7.85 -11.03 -6.77
CA ILE A 171 7.09 -10.64 -5.59
C ILE A 171 5.66 -10.29 -5.99
N LYS A 172 4.81 -11.29 -6.21
CA LYS A 172 3.43 -11.03 -6.69
C LYS A 172 2.38 -10.87 -5.58
N ARG A 173 2.62 -11.42 -4.39
CA ARG A 173 1.59 -11.60 -3.35
C ARG A 173 1.54 -10.51 -2.28
N LEU A 174 2.38 -9.50 -2.41
CA LEU A 174 2.36 -8.37 -1.47
C LEU A 174 1.19 -7.45 -1.80
N PRO A 175 0.50 -6.93 -0.78
CA PRO A 175 -0.55 -5.96 -1.01
C PRO A 175 0.03 -4.61 -1.44
N THR A 176 -0.62 -4.03 -2.45
CA THR A 176 -0.35 -2.67 -2.92
C THR A 176 -1.65 -1.90 -3.06
N ALA A 177 -1.55 -0.57 -2.99
CA ALA A 177 -2.65 0.31 -3.33
C ALA A 177 -2.38 0.97 -4.69
N LYS A 178 -3.29 0.75 -5.63
CA LYS A 178 -3.27 1.30 -6.99
C LYS A 178 -4.20 2.48 -7.04
N VAL A 179 -3.70 3.63 -7.44
CA VAL A 179 -4.48 4.86 -7.64
C VAL A 179 -4.57 5.12 -9.13
N PHE A 180 -5.77 4.94 -9.67
CA PHE A 180 -6.13 5.27 -11.04
C PHE A 180 -6.78 6.65 -11.07
N THR A 181 -6.38 7.48 -12.02
CA THR A 181 -6.87 8.85 -12.16
C THR A 181 -7.47 9.06 -13.54
N GLU A 182 -8.62 9.73 -13.62
CA GLU A 182 -9.29 10.02 -14.89
C GLU A 182 -8.71 11.24 -15.59
N ASP A 183 -8.18 12.19 -14.82
CA ASP A 183 -7.61 13.43 -15.33
C ASP A 183 -6.12 13.32 -15.65
N LYS A 184 -5.65 14.22 -16.52
CA LYS A 184 -4.21 14.41 -16.76
C LYS A 184 -3.53 14.95 -15.51
N TRP A 185 -2.30 14.51 -15.29
CA TRP A 185 -1.56 14.88 -14.10
C TRP A 185 -1.03 16.31 -14.19
N PRO A 186 -1.16 17.12 -13.13
CA PRO A 186 -0.64 18.49 -13.12
C PRO A 186 0.89 18.52 -13.12
N ASN A 187 1.52 17.71 -12.27
CA ASN A 187 2.93 17.28 -12.28
C ASN A 187 3.10 16.14 -11.27
N LEU A 188 4.20 15.39 -11.35
CA LEU A 188 4.42 14.21 -10.52
C LEU A 188 4.37 14.51 -9.00
N THR A 189 5.00 15.60 -8.54
CA THR A 189 5.06 15.93 -7.11
C THR A 189 3.68 16.26 -6.54
N LYS A 190 2.93 17.12 -7.22
CA LYS A 190 1.58 17.53 -6.81
C LYS A 190 0.62 16.35 -6.89
N GLN A 191 0.77 15.51 -7.90
CA GLN A 191 -0.02 14.30 -8.04
C GLN A 191 0.27 13.29 -6.93
N LEU A 192 1.53 13.09 -6.57
CA LEU A 192 1.92 12.26 -5.43
C LEU A 192 1.21 12.78 -4.15
N GLU A 193 1.28 14.08 -3.86
CA GLU A 193 0.61 14.68 -2.71
C GLU A 193 -0.91 14.41 -2.71
N ILE A 194 -1.57 14.64 -3.86
CA ILE A 194 -3.02 14.39 -4.03
C ILE A 194 -3.35 12.91 -3.81
N ASN A 195 -2.57 12.00 -4.41
CA ASN A 195 -2.83 10.57 -4.32
C ASN A 195 -2.57 10.01 -2.92
N LEU A 196 -1.56 10.52 -2.20
CA LEU A 196 -1.35 10.17 -0.79
C LEU A 196 -2.52 10.62 0.09
N ARG A 197 -3.04 11.84 -0.12
CA ARG A 197 -4.26 12.29 0.57
C ARG A 197 -5.46 11.40 0.26
N ASN A 198 -5.66 11.05 -1.01
CA ASN A 198 -6.75 10.16 -1.42
C ASN A 198 -6.62 8.76 -0.81
N LEU A 199 -5.39 8.24 -0.68
CA LEU A 199 -5.12 6.98 0.02
C LEU A 199 -5.48 7.04 1.50
N GLU A 200 -5.14 8.12 2.20
CA GLU A 200 -5.54 8.28 3.61
C GLU A 200 -7.07 8.30 3.77
N LYS A 201 -7.80 8.95 2.85
CA LYS A 201 -9.26 8.86 2.83
C LYS A 201 -9.74 7.44 2.61
N ALA A 202 -9.14 6.71 1.68
CA ALA A 202 -9.50 5.33 1.40
C ALA A 202 -9.28 4.42 2.61
N PHE A 203 -8.13 4.55 3.28
CA PHE A 203 -7.83 3.78 4.49
C PHE A 203 -8.80 4.11 5.62
N TYR A 204 -9.11 5.40 5.84
CA TYR A 204 -10.12 5.80 6.81
C TYR A 204 -11.49 5.17 6.53
N ILE A 205 -11.93 5.14 5.27
CA ILE A 205 -13.21 4.52 4.90
C ILE A 205 -13.20 3.02 5.21
N LEU A 206 -12.12 2.30 4.94
CA LEU A 206 -12.00 0.89 5.30
C LEU A 206 -12.05 0.70 6.82
N GLU A 207 -11.25 1.48 7.56
CA GLU A 207 -11.18 1.43 9.02
C GLU A 207 -12.54 1.70 9.67
N ASN A 208 -13.27 2.70 9.17
CA ASN A 208 -14.59 3.06 9.66
C ASN A 208 -15.67 2.02 9.35
N ASN A 209 -15.49 1.20 8.31
CA ASN A 209 -16.38 0.08 7.99
C ASN A 209 -15.94 -1.24 8.65
N GLU A 210 -15.05 -1.17 9.66
CA GLU A 210 -14.50 -2.33 10.37
C GLU A 210 -13.77 -3.35 9.47
N GLU A 211 -13.26 -2.90 8.32
CA GLU A 211 -12.41 -3.67 7.42
C GLU A 211 -10.94 -3.61 7.85
N ASP A 212 -10.03 -4.12 7.02
CA ASP A 212 -8.60 -4.10 7.33
C ASP A 212 -8.03 -2.67 7.43
N CYS A 213 -7.17 -2.45 8.42
CA CYS A 213 -6.41 -1.21 8.58
C CYS A 213 -5.12 -1.29 7.77
N PHE A 214 -4.91 -0.37 6.84
CA PHE A 214 -3.71 -0.30 6.00
C PHE A 214 -2.94 1.00 6.19
N ASN A 215 -1.65 0.98 5.90
CA ASN A 215 -0.83 2.16 5.77
C ASN A 215 0.04 2.09 4.52
N TYR A 216 0.39 3.21 3.92
CA TYR A 216 1.34 3.21 2.81
C TYR A 216 2.77 3.33 3.33
N TYR A 217 3.74 2.85 2.56
CA TYR A 217 5.15 2.92 2.90
C TYR A 217 5.95 3.44 1.70
N LEU A 218 6.54 4.63 1.85
CA LEU A 218 7.37 5.26 0.81
C LEU A 218 8.87 4.91 0.93
N LYS A 219 9.26 4.27 2.03
CA LYS A 219 10.64 3.81 2.26
C LYS A 219 10.88 2.46 1.56
N SER A 220 12.14 2.05 1.55
CA SER A 220 12.61 0.80 0.92
C SER A 220 11.81 -0.43 1.33
N TRP A 221 11.73 -1.40 0.42
CA TRP A 221 10.99 -2.62 0.66
C TRP A 221 11.70 -3.54 1.67
N ASP A 222 11.12 -3.68 2.85
CA ASP A 222 11.41 -4.82 3.73
C ASP A 222 10.59 -6.06 3.34
N PHE A 223 11.28 -7.18 3.10
CA PHE A 223 10.72 -8.50 2.70
C PHE A 223 10.84 -9.58 3.78
N SER A 224 11.28 -9.21 4.98
CA SER A 224 11.38 -10.12 6.12
C SER A 224 10.02 -10.71 6.49
N ASN A 225 8.95 -9.88 6.52
CA ASN A 225 7.60 -10.28 6.93
C ASN A 225 6.49 -9.90 5.91
N PRO A 226 6.33 -10.63 4.80
CA PRO A 226 5.27 -10.33 3.85
C PRO A 226 3.93 -10.91 4.33
N VAL A 227 2.99 -10.06 4.72
CA VAL A 227 1.54 -10.39 4.66
C VAL A 227 1.23 -10.78 3.21
N ARG A 228 0.52 -11.89 3.00
CA ARG A 228 0.29 -12.44 1.65
C ARG A 228 -1.19 -12.41 1.30
N PHE A 229 -1.48 -12.03 0.07
CA PHE A 229 -2.76 -12.38 -0.55
C PHE A 229 -2.84 -13.89 -0.77
N LEU A 230 -3.99 -14.49 -0.44
CA LEU A 230 -4.28 -15.88 -0.84
C LEU A 230 -4.47 -15.97 -2.35
N LYS A 231 -4.20 -17.16 -2.89
CA LYS A 231 -4.12 -17.39 -4.34
C LYS A 231 -5.50 -17.19 -5.01
N ASP A 232 -6.58 -17.67 -4.38
CA ASP A 232 -7.83 -18.01 -5.09
C ASP A 232 -9.13 -17.44 -4.50
N GLU A 233 -9.09 -16.37 -3.70
CA GLU A 233 -10.30 -15.62 -3.33
C GLU A 233 -9.99 -14.13 -3.51
N ASP A 234 -10.55 -13.50 -4.55
CA ASP A 234 -10.52 -12.06 -4.77
C ASP A 234 -11.97 -11.54 -4.58
N ILE A 235 -12.51 -11.66 -3.38
CA ILE A 235 -13.83 -11.09 -3.08
C ILE A 235 -13.69 -9.58 -3.12
N GLU A 236 -14.25 -8.95 -4.15
CA GLU A 236 -14.21 -7.50 -4.31
C GLU A 236 -15.22 -6.83 -3.37
N ILE A 237 -14.71 -6.03 -2.44
CA ILE A 237 -15.53 -5.15 -1.60
C ILE A 237 -15.39 -3.74 -2.15
N SER A 238 -16.53 -3.09 -2.42
CA SER A 238 -16.55 -1.75 -2.99
C SER A 238 -17.08 -0.71 -2.01
N PHE A 239 -16.41 0.43 -1.97
CA PHE A 239 -16.81 1.59 -1.17
C PHE A 239 -16.77 2.87 -2.01
N LYS A 240 -17.51 3.89 -1.56
CA LYS A 240 -17.44 5.24 -2.14
C LYS A 240 -16.65 6.15 -1.22
N ILE A 241 -15.68 6.88 -1.78
CA ILE A 241 -14.94 7.92 -1.05
C ILE A 241 -15.73 9.23 -1.17
N PRO A 242 -16.16 9.81 -0.05
CA PRO A 242 -16.86 11.09 -0.07
C PRO A 242 -15.90 12.24 -0.44
N SER A 243 -16.42 13.26 -1.11
CA SER A 243 -15.67 14.43 -1.59
C SER A 243 -15.23 15.39 -0.46
N VAL A 244 -15.42 15.01 0.80
CA VAL A 244 -15.07 15.83 1.96
C VAL A 244 -13.56 15.83 2.20
N SER A 245 -13.05 16.91 2.79
CA SER A 245 -11.69 16.97 3.32
C SER A 245 -11.69 16.52 4.77
N TYR A 246 -10.75 15.63 5.12
CA TYR A 246 -10.49 15.24 6.49
C TYR A 246 -9.23 15.93 6.97
N ASP A 247 -9.18 16.27 8.25
CA ASP A 247 -7.97 16.80 8.88
C ASP A 247 -6.93 15.67 9.01
N GLU A 248 -5.75 15.86 8.42
CA GLU A 248 -4.70 14.85 8.35
C GLU A 248 -4.18 14.44 9.74
N ILE A 249 -4.20 15.35 10.72
CA ILE A 249 -3.74 15.08 12.08
C ILE A 249 -4.77 14.19 12.79
N LEU A 250 -6.06 14.49 12.63
CA LEU A 250 -7.13 13.70 13.24
C LEU A 250 -7.23 12.30 12.65
N LEU A 251 -7.02 12.15 11.34
CA LEU A 251 -6.98 10.83 10.72
C LEU A 251 -5.87 9.95 11.32
N LYS A 252 -4.69 10.52 11.60
CA LYS A 252 -3.59 9.79 12.26
C LYS A 252 -3.96 9.35 13.67
N PHE A 253 -4.57 10.22 14.47
CA PHE A 253 -5.03 9.85 15.81
C PHE A 253 -6.11 8.78 15.77
N TYR A 254 -7.10 8.92 14.87
CA TYR A 254 -8.14 7.92 14.68
C TYR A 254 -7.55 6.55 14.30
N LYS A 255 -6.67 6.51 13.30
CA LYS A 255 -5.98 5.30 12.85
C LYS A 255 -5.16 4.66 13.96
N ASN A 256 -4.39 5.46 14.70
CA ASN A 256 -3.64 4.98 15.86
C ASN A 256 -4.58 4.37 16.91
N ALA A 257 -5.73 4.99 17.15
CA ALA A 257 -6.72 4.48 18.09
C ALA A 257 -7.29 3.11 17.65
N MET A 258 -7.54 2.95 16.35
CA MET A 258 -8.04 1.72 15.75
C MET A 258 -7.01 0.58 15.77
N VAL A 259 -5.73 0.90 15.56
CA VAL A 259 -4.64 -0.08 15.48
C VAL A 259 -4.06 -0.44 16.85
N ALA A 260 -4.18 0.44 17.85
CA ALA A 260 -3.58 0.26 19.16
C ALA A 260 -3.88 -1.11 19.79
N GLU A 261 -2.83 -1.74 20.33
CA GLU A 261 -2.91 -3.04 21.02
C GLU A 261 -3.44 -2.91 22.45
N THR A 262 -3.29 -1.73 23.08
CA THR A 262 -3.71 -1.48 24.45
C THR A 262 -4.86 -0.47 24.52
N VAL A 263 -5.77 -0.71 25.46
CA VAL A 263 -6.96 0.14 25.67
C VAL A 263 -6.58 1.57 26.01
N ASN A 264 -5.53 1.79 26.82
CA ASN A 264 -5.09 3.13 27.21
C ASN A 264 -4.61 3.95 26.00
N HIS A 265 -3.80 3.37 25.11
CA HIS A 265 -3.33 4.06 23.91
C HIS A 265 -4.47 4.34 22.93
N SER A 266 -5.41 3.39 22.80
CA SER A 266 -6.62 3.58 22.01
C SER A 266 -7.47 4.73 22.55
N PHE A 267 -7.72 4.73 23.86
CA PHE A 267 -8.49 5.76 24.55
C PHE A 267 -7.86 7.15 24.40
N LEU A 268 -6.56 7.31 24.68
CA LEU A 268 -5.87 8.60 24.54
C LEU A 268 -5.92 9.11 23.10
N SER A 269 -5.77 8.22 22.12
CA SER A 269 -5.82 8.60 20.71
C SER A 269 -7.22 9.06 20.28
N PHE A 270 -8.29 8.37 20.72
CA PHE A 270 -9.66 8.83 20.50
C PHE A 270 -9.96 10.13 21.24
N TYR A 271 -9.43 10.28 22.46
CA TYR A 271 -9.59 11.49 23.26
C TYR A 271 -9.06 12.72 22.51
N HIS A 272 -7.89 12.65 21.87
CA HIS A 272 -7.37 13.76 21.07
C HIS A 272 -8.27 14.14 19.88
N VAL A 273 -8.94 13.17 19.27
CA VAL A 273 -9.93 13.45 18.22
C VAL A 273 -11.13 14.20 18.79
N LEU A 274 -11.65 13.74 19.93
CA LEU A 274 -12.79 14.36 20.61
C LEU A 274 -12.45 15.77 21.10
N GLU A 275 -11.29 15.95 21.74
CA GLU A 275 -10.80 17.22 22.25
C GLU A 275 -10.74 18.28 21.14
N TYR A 276 -10.21 17.92 19.96
CA TYR A 276 -10.17 18.83 18.82
C TYR A 276 -11.57 19.31 18.42
N TYR A 277 -12.53 18.38 18.28
CA TYR A 277 -13.89 18.75 17.87
C TYR A 277 -14.64 19.51 18.95
N PHE A 278 -14.40 19.18 20.21
CA PHE A 278 -14.93 19.94 21.35
C PHE A 278 -14.46 21.39 21.30
N LEU A 279 -13.15 21.63 21.22
CA LEU A 279 -12.58 22.98 21.15
C LEU A 279 -13.15 23.76 19.94
N LYS A 280 -13.22 23.11 18.78
CA LYS A 280 -13.74 23.73 17.55
C LYS A 280 -15.22 24.07 17.64
N CYS A 281 -16.03 23.21 18.26
CA CYS A 281 -17.45 23.47 18.49
C CYS A 281 -17.66 24.61 19.49
N THR A 282 -16.89 24.63 20.57
CA THR A 282 -16.93 25.70 21.59
C THR A 282 -16.52 27.04 20.98
N GLU A 283 -15.46 27.08 20.17
CA GLU A 283 -15.03 28.28 19.46
C GLU A 283 -16.10 28.77 18.46
N LYS A 284 -16.70 27.87 17.67
CA LYS A 284 -17.79 28.23 16.75
C LYS A 284 -19.01 28.79 17.49
N ASN A 285 -19.38 28.20 18.62
CA ASN A 285 -20.49 28.68 19.44
C ASN A 285 -20.20 30.08 19.98
N LEU A 286 -18.99 30.29 20.54
CA LEU A 286 -18.55 31.61 20.98
C LEU A 286 -18.58 32.64 19.84
N HIS A 287 -18.08 32.27 18.65
CA HIS A 287 -18.12 33.14 17.48
C HIS A 287 -19.56 33.49 17.08
N GLN A 288 -20.48 32.52 17.05
CA GLN A 288 -21.89 32.76 16.74
C GLN A 288 -22.54 33.71 17.75
N GLN A 289 -22.27 33.52 19.05
CA GLN A 289 -22.76 34.42 20.09
C GLN A 289 -22.21 35.84 19.90
N LEU A 290 -20.90 35.98 19.67
CA LEU A 290 -20.27 37.29 19.41
C LEU A 290 -20.85 37.97 18.17
N LYS A 291 -21.04 37.21 17.08
CA LYS A 291 -21.66 37.71 15.86
C LYS A 291 -23.08 38.21 16.11
N PHE A 292 -23.90 37.44 16.82
CA PHE A 292 -25.25 37.86 17.19
C PHE A 292 -25.26 39.17 17.98
N PHE A 293 -24.32 39.33 18.93
CA PHE A 293 -24.19 40.58 19.70
C PHE A 293 -23.73 41.77 18.86
N ILE A 294 -22.82 41.57 17.91
CA ILE A 294 -22.29 42.65 17.06
C ILE A 294 -23.29 43.06 15.97
N ASP A 295 -23.99 42.09 15.38
CA ASP A 295 -24.97 42.31 14.31
C ASP A 295 -26.32 42.86 14.84
N ASP A 296 -26.52 42.93 16.17
CA ASP A 296 -27.71 43.55 16.76
C ASP A 296 -27.73 45.06 16.45
N PRO A 297 -28.76 45.60 15.77
CA PRO A 297 -28.88 47.03 15.47
C PRO A 297 -28.90 47.94 16.72
N LYS A 298 -29.15 47.37 17.90
CA LYS A 298 -29.12 48.07 19.20
C LYS A 298 -27.74 48.05 19.85
N PHE A 299 -26.80 47.26 19.33
CA PHE A 299 -25.44 47.22 19.83
C PHE A 299 -24.74 48.55 19.59
N ASN A 300 -24.13 49.08 20.65
CA ASN A 300 -23.34 50.30 20.62
C ASN A 300 -22.16 50.14 21.58
N SER A 301 -21.13 50.98 21.44
CA SER A 301 -19.91 50.92 22.25
C SER A 301 -20.09 51.47 23.69
N GLN A 302 -21.31 51.48 24.24
CA GLN A 302 -21.53 51.85 25.63
C GLN A 302 -20.98 50.78 26.57
N GLN A 303 -20.55 51.20 27.74
CA GLN A 303 -19.84 50.38 28.73
C GLN A 303 -20.59 49.08 29.09
N ASN A 304 -21.92 49.13 29.24
CA ASN A 304 -22.73 47.96 29.58
C ASN A 304 -22.71 46.88 28.47
N ASN A 305 -22.73 47.29 27.20
CA ASN A 305 -22.68 46.37 26.06
C ASN A 305 -21.28 45.76 25.91
N LEU A 306 -20.23 46.55 26.19
CA LEU A 306 -18.85 46.06 26.23
C LEU A 306 -18.63 45.07 27.39
N GLU A 307 -19.22 45.31 28.57
CA GLU A 307 -19.15 44.39 29.71
C GLU A 307 -19.88 43.06 29.41
N GLN A 308 -21.04 43.11 28.74
CA GLN A 308 -21.75 41.90 28.30
C GLN A 308 -20.94 41.10 27.27
N LEU A 309 -20.31 41.78 26.31
CA LEU A 309 -19.40 41.14 25.34
C LEU A 309 -18.20 40.48 26.06
N ILE A 310 -17.55 41.20 26.97
CA ILE A 310 -16.42 40.69 27.77
C ILE A 310 -16.86 39.49 28.63
N SER A 311 -18.07 39.51 29.21
CA SER A 311 -18.58 38.40 30.00
C SER A 311 -18.82 37.14 29.16
N THR A 312 -19.29 37.31 27.92
CA THR A 312 -19.51 36.22 26.96
C THR A 312 -18.18 35.58 26.56
N ILE A 313 -17.17 36.41 26.31
CA ILE A 313 -15.79 35.97 26.05
C ILE A 313 -15.24 35.20 27.26
N LYS A 314 -15.35 35.75 28.47
CA LYS A 314 -14.87 35.10 29.70
C LYS A 314 -15.54 33.75 29.94
N ARG A 315 -16.85 33.63 29.74
CA ARG A 315 -17.56 32.34 29.86
C ARG A 315 -17.06 31.32 28.83
N GLY A 316 -16.82 31.75 27.60
CA GLY A 316 -16.24 30.90 26.56
C GLY A 316 -14.84 30.38 26.92
N PHE A 317 -14.02 31.19 27.59
CA PHE A 317 -12.70 30.78 28.08
C PHE A 317 -12.74 29.90 29.34
N VAL A 318 -13.65 30.17 30.29
CA VAL A 318 -13.79 29.38 31.52
C VAL A 318 -14.28 27.96 31.24
N ALA A 319 -15.21 27.79 30.28
CA ALA A 319 -15.65 26.47 29.82
C ALA A 319 -14.52 25.62 29.20
N GLN A 320 -13.41 26.23 28.76
CA GLN A 320 -12.23 25.50 28.26
C GLN A 320 -11.23 25.13 29.36
N ILE A 321 -11.34 25.74 30.55
CA ILE A 321 -10.38 25.59 31.66
C ILE A 321 -10.94 24.68 32.75
N ASP A 322 -12.24 24.73 33.05
CA ASP A 322 -12.86 23.97 34.15
C ASP A 322 -13.08 22.46 33.84
N GLU A 323 -12.83 22.01 32.60
CA GLU A 323 -12.98 20.59 32.19
C GLU A 323 -11.64 19.92 31.80
N ARG A 324 -10.50 20.58 32.02
CA ARG A 324 -9.14 19.98 31.98
C ARG A 324 -8.73 19.50 33.38
#